data_AF-A0A2K2BQS4-F1
#
_entry.id   AF-A0A2K2BQS4-F1
#
_cell.length_a   1.000
_cell.length_b   1.000
_cell.length_c   1.000
_cell.angle_alpha   90.00
_cell.angle_beta   90.00
_cell.angle_gamma   90.00
#
_symmetry.space_group_name_H-M   'P 1'
#
loop_
_entity.id
_entity.type
_entity.pdbx_description
1 polymer ?
#
loop_
_entity_poly.entity_id
_entity_poly.type
_entity_poly.pdbx_seq_one_letter_code
_entity_poly.pdbx_strand_id
1 'polypeptide(L)'
;MIFPRSLEVWKLGKVNYLEALKLQEKLVCDRKAYKIPDTLLSLQHPPTYTLGKRRTDHNLLIPVPELEKIGAELHYTQRGGDITYHGPHQAILYPIISLRDIGLGARKYVEKLELTMIDMASQYGVKACAGKKCETGVWVGDRKIGAIGVRISSGITSHGLAFNVDPDLDYFKHIVPCGIADKEVTSLRRETGMGALIFHGNKAYKKELHMLNSKAIRILTSLYRTFTALRGFGTLMSDSWLKKRTGALDGRIIL
;
A
#
# COMPACT_ATOMS: atom_id res chain seq x y z
N MET A 1 -16.88 -13.47 23.65
CA MET A 1 -16.30 -12.16 24.03
C MET A 1 -16.23 -11.29 22.80
N ILE A 2 -16.90 -10.13 22.80
CA ILE A 2 -16.81 -9.15 21.74
C ILE A 2 -15.69 -8.18 22.15
N PHE A 3 -14.50 -8.31 21.57
CA PHE A 3 -13.47 -7.30 21.75
C PHE A 3 -13.92 -6.01 21.07
N PRO A 4 -13.69 -4.83 21.67
CA PRO A 4 -13.86 -3.56 20.97
C PRO A 4 -12.99 -3.60 19.70
N ARG A 5 -13.62 -3.32 18.55
CA ARG A 5 -12.93 -3.33 17.27
C ARG A 5 -11.98 -2.13 17.21
N SER A 6 -10.70 -2.40 17.36
CA SER A 6 -9.62 -1.44 17.19
C SER A 6 -8.83 -1.80 15.93
N LEU A 7 -8.25 -0.78 15.31
CA LEU A 7 -7.30 -0.93 14.21
C LEU A 7 -5.95 -0.44 14.70
N GLU A 8 -4.98 -1.34 14.81
CA GLU A 8 -3.62 -0.97 15.15
C GLU A 8 -2.84 -0.55 13.89
N VAL A 9 -2.22 0.63 13.88
CA VAL A 9 -1.41 1.12 12.76
C VAL A 9 0.06 1.06 13.12
N TRP A 10 0.86 0.38 12.29
CA TRP A 10 2.30 0.22 12.47
C TRP A 10 3.04 0.96 11.38
N LYS A 11 3.81 2.00 11.75
CA LYS A 11 4.65 2.77 10.81
C LYS A 11 6.07 2.24 10.81
N LEU A 12 6.41 1.38 9.86
CA LEU A 12 7.66 0.61 9.87
C LEU A 12 8.81 1.30 9.12
N GLY A 13 8.54 2.32 8.31
CA GLY A 13 9.56 2.96 7.48
C GLY A 13 9.99 2.08 6.31
N LYS A 14 11.30 1.92 6.08
CA LYS A 14 11.84 1.09 5.00
C LYS A 14 12.13 -0.32 5.53
N VAL A 15 11.53 -1.35 4.94
CA VAL A 15 11.65 -2.76 5.36
C VAL A 15 11.95 -3.65 4.16
N ASN A 16 12.82 -4.66 4.29
CA ASN A 16 13.02 -5.63 3.21
C ASN A 16 11.70 -6.37 2.90
N TYR A 17 11.49 -6.75 1.64
CA TYR A 17 10.24 -7.36 1.21
C TYR A 17 9.93 -8.69 1.92
N LEU A 18 10.91 -9.59 2.03
CA LEU A 18 10.70 -10.90 2.67
C LEU A 18 10.47 -10.78 4.17
N GLU A 19 11.12 -9.83 4.84
CA GLU A 19 10.88 -9.55 6.26
C GLU A 19 9.44 -9.07 6.48
N ALA A 20 8.98 -8.14 5.64
CA ALA A 20 7.59 -7.67 5.70
C ALA A 20 6.59 -8.77 5.33
N LEU A 21 6.92 -9.68 4.41
CA LEU A 21 6.08 -10.83 4.08
C LEU A 21 5.94 -11.79 5.26
N LYS A 22 7.06 -12.16 5.90
CA LYS A 22 7.07 -12.99 7.12
C LYS A 22 6.27 -12.34 8.25
N LEU A 23 6.41 -11.02 8.42
CA LEU A 23 5.62 -10.27 9.40
C LEU A 23 4.12 -10.35 9.09
N GLN A 24 3.71 -10.15 7.83
CA GLN A 24 2.31 -10.28 7.44
C GLN A 24 1.77 -11.69 7.70
N GLU A 25 2.53 -12.74 7.39
CA GLU A 25 2.12 -14.12 7.64
C GLU A 25 1.91 -14.38 9.14
N LYS A 26 2.82 -13.91 9.98
CA LYS A 26 2.68 -13.98 11.44
C LYS A 26 1.43 -13.24 11.91
N LEU A 27 1.21 -12.00 11.47
CA LEU A 27 0.06 -11.19 11.87
C LEU A 27 -1.26 -11.79 11.38
N VAL A 28 -1.30 -12.40 10.19
CA VAL A 28 -2.49 -13.13 9.71
C VAL A 28 -2.81 -14.29 10.64
N CYS A 29 -1.82 -15.08 11.06
CA CYS A 29 -2.00 -16.19 11.99
C CYS A 29 -2.48 -15.71 13.36
N ASP A 30 -1.83 -14.68 13.91
CA ASP A 30 -2.21 -14.10 15.20
C ASP A 30 -3.61 -13.49 15.16
N ARG A 31 -3.95 -12.79 14.08
CA ARG A 31 -5.27 -12.18 13.89
C ARG A 31 -6.36 -13.22 13.74
N LYS A 32 -6.10 -14.30 12.99
CA LYS A 32 -7.01 -15.44 12.83
C LYS A 32 -7.26 -16.14 14.17
N ALA A 33 -6.26 -16.18 15.05
CA ALA A 33 -6.36 -16.73 16.40
C ALA A 33 -6.91 -15.73 17.44
N TYR A 34 -7.38 -14.55 17.02
CA TYR A 34 -7.87 -13.47 17.89
C TYR A 34 -6.85 -13.00 18.95
N LYS A 35 -5.55 -13.14 18.69
CA LYS A 35 -4.46 -12.71 19.59
C LYS A 35 -4.14 -11.22 19.46
N ILE A 36 -4.46 -10.63 18.32
CA ILE A 36 -4.22 -9.22 18.00
C ILE A 36 -5.49 -8.61 17.37
N PRO A 37 -5.67 -7.28 17.46
CA PRO A 37 -6.71 -6.58 16.70
C PRO A 37 -6.39 -6.56 15.20
N ASP A 38 -7.33 -6.05 14.40
CA ASP A 38 -7.05 -5.70 13.00
C ASP A 38 -5.82 -4.78 12.96
N THR A 39 -4.92 -5.00 12.01
CA THR A 39 -3.64 -4.26 11.95
C THR A 39 -3.42 -3.68 10.56
N LEU A 40 -2.94 -2.46 10.46
CA LEU A 40 -2.52 -1.80 9.22
C LEU A 40 -1.02 -1.54 9.27
N LEU A 41 -0.26 -2.23 8.42
CA LEU A 41 1.15 -1.91 8.24
C LEU A 41 1.30 -0.79 7.22
N SER A 42 2.16 0.18 7.52
CA SER A 42 2.56 1.25 6.63
C SER A 42 4.07 1.30 6.50
N LEU A 43 4.55 1.15 5.27
CA LEU A 43 5.97 0.99 4.98
C LEU A 43 6.30 1.42 3.54
N GLN A 44 7.58 1.30 3.21
CA GLN A 44 8.11 1.28 1.85
C GLN A 44 9.17 0.17 1.75
N HIS A 45 9.45 -0.30 0.54
CA HIS A 45 10.48 -1.31 0.31
C HIS A 45 11.75 -0.70 -0.33
N PRO A 46 12.91 -1.37 -0.20
CA PRO A 46 13.96 -1.28 -1.22
C PRO A 46 13.40 -1.62 -2.62
N PRO A 47 14.13 -1.31 -3.71
CA PRO A 47 13.75 -1.73 -5.05
C PRO A 47 13.47 -3.24 -5.08
N THR A 48 12.27 -3.61 -5.49
CA THR A 48 11.80 -4.99 -5.42
C THR A 48 10.72 -5.24 -6.46
N TYR A 49 10.92 -6.25 -7.28
CA TYR A 49 9.90 -6.83 -8.15
C TYR A 49 9.20 -7.97 -7.44
N THR A 50 7.88 -8.05 -7.60
CA THR A 50 7.11 -9.17 -7.07
C THR A 50 6.25 -9.77 -8.14
N LEU A 51 6.23 -11.10 -8.21
CA LEU A 51 5.35 -11.88 -9.09
C LEU A 51 4.18 -12.41 -8.26
N GLY A 52 2.96 -12.06 -8.66
CA GLY A 52 1.74 -12.56 -8.04
C GLY A 52 1.42 -14.01 -8.42
N LYS A 53 0.27 -14.50 -7.96
CA LYS A 53 -0.16 -15.89 -8.16
C LYS A 53 -0.30 -16.31 -9.65
N ARG A 54 -0.42 -15.34 -10.56
CA ARG A 54 -0.53 -15.59 -12.02
C ARG A 54 0.80 -16.07 -12.65
N ARG A 55 1.94 -15.98 -11.94
CA ARG A 55 3.28 -16.45 -12.35
C ARG A 55 3.61 -16.12 -13.81
N THR A 56 3.88 -14.85 -14.01
CA THR A 56 3.98 -14.17 -15.30
C THR A 56 5.42 -13.69 -15.48
N ASP A 57 6.32 -14.67 -15.53
CA ASP A 57 7.76 -14.44 -15.60
C ASP A 57 8.16 -13.71 -16.88
N HIS A 58 7.42 -13.92 -17.98
CA HIS A 58 7.61 -13.24 -19.26
C HIS A 58 7.34 -11.72 -19.21
N ASN A 59 6.65 -11.24 -18.17
CA ASN A 59 6.44 -9.80 -17.97
C ASN A 59 7.62 -9.13 -17.26
N LEU A 60 8.67 -9.86 -16.89
CA LEU A 60 9.95 -9.29 -16.49
C LEU A 60 10.84 -9.13 -17.73
N LEU A 61 11.13 -7.89 -18.10
CA LEU A 61 11.86 -7.55 -19.33
C LEU A 61 13.38 -7.47 -19.14
N ILE A 62 13.83 -7.61 -17.89
CA ILE A 62 15.25 -7.58 -17.51
C ILE A 62 15.68 -8.94 -16.97
N PRO A 63 16.83 -9.49 -17.37
CA PRO A 63 17.34 -10.73 -16.80
C PRO A 63 17.60 -10.60 -15.29
N VAL A 64 17.34 -11.67 -14.54
CA VAL A 64 17.52 -11.68 -13.07
C VAL A 64 18.93 -11.23 -12.62
N PRO A 65 20.04 -11.63 -13.27
CA PRO A 65 21.37 -11.14 -12.88
C PRO A 65 21.56 -9.62 -13.04
N GLU A 66 20.83 -8.98 -13.96
CA GLU A 66 20.89 -7.53 -14.15
C GLU A 66 20.03 -6.77 -13.12
N LEU A 67 19.03 -7.43 -12.51
CA LEU A 67 18.26 -6.84 -11.40
C LEU A 67 19.16 -6.52 -10.20
N GLU A 68 20.08 -7.42 -9.86
CA GLU A 68 21.00 -7.24 -8.74
C GLU A 68 21.91 -6.02 -8.96
N LYS A 69 22.34 -5.78 -10.21
CA LYS A 69 23.17 -4.62 -10.57
C LYS A 69 22.46 -3.28 -10.40
N ILE A 70 21.14 -3.24 -10.59
CA ILE A 70 20.31 -2.05 -10.32
C ILE A 70 19.77 -2.02 -8.88
N GLY A 71 20.28 -2.90 -8.01
CA GLY A 71 19.94 -2.96 -6.59
C GLY A 71 18.51 -3.43 -6.30
N ALA A 72 17.91 -4.23 -7.21
CA ALA A 72 16.56 -4.74 -7.07
C ALA A 72 16.52 -6.26 -6.85
N GLU A 73 15.57 -6.69 -6.02
CA GLU A 73 15.31 -8.11 -5.75
C GLU A 73 14.05 -8.59 -6.50
N LEU A 74 13.94 -9.90 -6.78
CA LEU A 74 12.74 -10.53 -7.33
C LEU A 74 12.16 -11.53 -6.34
N HIS A 75 10.87 -11.39 -6.00
CA HIS A 75 10.18 -12.29 -5.07
C HIS A 75 8.88 -12.86 -5.65
N TYR A 76 8.66 -14.15 -5.45
CA TYR A 76 7.39 -14.83 -5.79
C TYR A 76 6.42 -14.79 -4.61
N THR A 77 5.16 -14.49 -4.89
CA THR A 77 4.18 -14.18 -3.85
C THR A 77 2.81 -14.79 -4.15
N GLN A 78 1.95 -14.83 -3.15
CA GLN A 78 0.59 -15.38 -3.28
C GLN A 78 -0.49 -14.30 -3.40
N ARG A 79 -0.12 -13.03 -3.58
CA ARG A 79 -1.09 -11.96 -3.86
C ARG A 79 -1.75 -12.15 -5.21
N GLY A 80 -2.97 -11.62 -5.32
CA GLY A 80 -3.62 -11.43 -6.61
C GLY A 80 -2.82 -10.51 -7.54
N GLY A 81 -3.20 -10.54 -8.81
CA GLY A 81 -2.54 -9.77 -9.86
C GLY A 81 -1.28 -10.42 -10.39
N ASP A 82 -0.54 -9.61 -11.14
CA ASP A 82 0.58 -10.01 -11.99
C ASP A 82 1.93 -9.59 -11.36
N ILE A 83 2.95 -9.28 -12.16
CA ILE A 83 4.18 -8.60 -11.78
C ILE A 83 3.91 -7.14 -11.36
N THR A 84 4.68 -6.66 -10.39
CA THR A 84 4.73 -5.22 -10.05
C THR A 84 6.07 -4.85 -9.42
N TYR A 85 6.33 -3.55 -9.31
CA TYR A 85 7.49 -2.99 -8.66
C TYR A 85 7.11 -2.25 -7.37
N HIS A 86 7.98 -2.40 -6.37
CA HIS A 86 7.99 -1.64 -5.13
C HIS A 86 9.35 -0.98 -4.92
N GLY A 87 9.36 0.20 -4.31
CA GLY A 87 10.61 0.90 -4.06
C GLY A 87 10.47 2.07 -3.10
N PRO A 88 11.57 2.81 -2.87
CA PRO A 88 11.55 4.03 -2.08
C PRO A 88 10.49 5.00 -2.62
N HIS A 89 9.85 5.73 -1.70
CA HIS A 89 8.85 6.75 -2.03
C HIS A 89 7.59 6.21 -2.73
N GLN A 90 7.35 4.90 -2.62
CA GLN A 90 6.03 4.32 -2.82
C GLN A 90 5.39 4.10 -1.44
N ALA A 91 4.17 4.61 -1.24
CA ALA A 91 3.42 4.39 -0.01
C ALA A 91 2.75 3.02 -0.07
N ILE A 92 3.20 2.09 0.77
CA ILE A 92 2.71 0.72 0.82
C ILE A 92 1.91 0.52 2.09
N LEU A 93 0.69 0.01 1.93
CA LEU A 93 -0.22 -0.26 3.03
C LEU A 93 -0.67 -1.72 2.95
N TYR A 94 -0.46 -2.46 4.04
CA TYR A 94 -0.90 -3.85 4.18
C TYR A 94 -1.92 -3.97 5.31
N PRO A 95 -3.23 -3.85 5.01
CA PRO A 95 -4.27 -4.12 5.97
C PRO A 95 -4.34 -5.63 6.23
N ILE A 96 -4.20 -6.03 7.48
CA ILE A 96 -4.40 -7.38 8.03
C ILE A 96 -5.68 -7.35 8.84
N ILE A 97 -6.81 -7.54 8.14
CA ILE A 97 -8.15 -7.35 8.69
C ILE A 97 -9.02 -8.58 8.46
N SER A 98 -9.94 -8.87 9.39
CA SER A 98 -10.97 -9.89 9.18
C SER A 98 -12.14 -9.32 8.38
N LEU A 99 -12.23 -9.69 7.11
CA LEU A 99 -13.35 -9.33 6.23
C LEU A 99 -14.69 -9.87 6.74
N ARG A 100 -14.66 -11.03 7.41
CA ARG A 100 -15.86 -11.63 8.02
C ARG A 100 -16.38 -10.79 9.18
N ASP A 101 -15.48 -10.31 10.02
CA ASP A 101 -15.86 -9.52 11.20
C ASP A 101 -16.46 -8.19 10.73
N ILE A 102 -15.82 -7.50 9.78
CA ILE A 102 -16.36 -6.27 9.19
C ILE A 102 -17.52 -6.52 8.22
N GLY A 103 -17.79 -7.79 7.89
CA GLY A 103 -18.79 -8.25 6.93
C GLY A 103 -18.71 -7.57 5.56
N LEU A 104 -17.48 -7.45 5.06
CA LEU A 104 -17.15 -6.87 3.76
C LEU A 104 -16.76 -7.99 2.79
N GLY A 105 -17.33 -7.98 1.57
CA GLY A 105 -16.92 -8.90 0.52
C GLY A 105 -15.57 -8.50 -0.09
N ALA A 106 -14.84 -9.47 -0.66
CA ALA A 106 -13.53 -9.25 -1.27
C ALA A 106 -13.52 -8.14 -2.34
N ARG A 107 -14.55 -8.10 -3.20
CA ARG A 107 -14.70 -7.06 -4.23
C ARG A 107 -14.87 -5.67 -3.62
N LYS A 108 -15.81 -5.51 -2.69
CA LYS A 108 -16.04 -4.24 -1.99
C LYS A 108 -14.80 -3.79 -1.21
N TYR A 109 -14.02 -4.74 -0.68
CA TYR A 109 -12.74 -4.43 -0.04
C TYR A 109 -11.75 -3.81 -1.03
N VAL A 110 -11.57 -4.40 -2.21
CA VAL A 110 -10.71 -3.83 -3.27
C VAL A 110 -11.19 -2.45 -3.71
N GLU A 111 -12.50 -2.30 -3.97
CA GLU A 111 -13.11 -1.01 -4.34
C GLU A 111 -12.83 0.08 -3.27
N LYS A 112 -12.74 -0.29 -1.99
CA LYS A 112 -12.40 0.65 -0.91
C LYS A 112 -10.92 1.02 -0.87
N LEU A 113 -10.02 0.09 -1.20
CA LEU A 113 -8.61 0.43 -1.40
C LEU A 113 -8.44 1.37 -2.60
N GLU A 114 -9.22 1.19 -3.67
CA GLU A 114 -9.23 2.11 -4.82
C GLU A 114 -9.71 3.51 -4.41
N LEU A 115 -10.86 3.60 -3.75
CA LEU A 115 -11.39 4.87 -3.24
C LEU A 115 -10.40 5.59 -2.31
N THR A 116 -9.68 4.85 -1.46
CA THR A 116 -8.64 5.43 -0.58
C THR A 116 -7.57 6.16 -1.39
N MET A 117 -7.08 5.54 -2.47
CA MET A 117 -6.04 6.14 -3.31
C MET A 117 -6.57 7.29 -4.16
N ILE A 118 -7.84 7.22 -4.59
CA ILE A 118 -8.52 8.32 -5.29
C ILE A 118 -8.67 9.53 -4.37
N ASP A 119 -9.15 9.31 -3.14
CA ASP A 119 -9.28 10.36 -2.11
C ASP A 119 -7.92 10.92 -1.68
N MET A 120 -6.86 10.11 -1.76
CA MET A 120 -5.50 10.58 -1.54
C MET A 120 -5.07 11.51 -2.69
N ALA A 121 -5.27 11.10 -3.94
CA ALA A 121 -4.88 11.88 -5.11
C ALA A 121 -5.64 13.21 -5.20
N SER A 122 -6.94 13.21 -4.88
CA SER A 122 -7.79 14.40 -4.94
C SER A 122 -7.35 15.51 -3.96
N GLN A 123 -6.78 15.15 -2.80
CA GLN A 123 -6.20 16.11 -1.84
C GLN A 123 -5.01 16.90 -2.40
N TYR A 124 -4.46 16.45 -3.54
CA TYR A 124 -3.36 17.10 -4.26
C TYR A 124 -3.81 17.66 -5.62
N GLY A 125 -5.13 17.75 -5.86
CA GLY A 125 -5.68 18.24 -7.12
C GLY A 125 -5.54 17.25 -8.29
N VAL A 126 -5.09 16.01 -8.03
CA VAL A 126 -4.93 14.98 -9.06
C VAL A 126 -6.26 14.25 -9.26
N LYS A 127 -6.79 14.30 -10.48
CA LYS A 127 -8.03 13.61 -10.86
C LYS A 127 -7.74 12.14 -11.20
N ALA A 128 -7.89 11.27 -10.21
CA ALA A 128 -7.73 9.83 -10.38
C ALA A 128 -9.07 9.08 -10.38
N CYS A 129 -9.11 7.90 -11.02
CA CYS A 129 -10.26 7.01 -11.04
C CYS A 129 -9.86 5.54 -10.87
N ALA A 130 -10.84 4.69 -10.54
CA ALA A 130 -10.65 3.24 -10.53
C ALA A 130 -10.46 2.73 -11.97
N GLY A 131 -9.67 1.67 -12.12
CA GLY A 131 -9.43 1.07 -13.44
C GLY A 131 -10.66 0.42 -14.05
N LYS A 132 -10.59 0.15 -15.36
CA LYS A 132 -11.62 -0.61 -16.07
C LYS A 132 -11.54 -2.09 -15.70
N LYS A 133 -12.42 -2.90 -16.31
CA LYS A 133 -12.41 -4.37 -16.13
C LYS A 133 -10.99 -4.91 -16.39
N CYS A 134 -10.49 -5.73 -15.46
CA CYS A 134 -9.13 -6.31 -15.48
C CYS A 134 -7.96 -5.34 -15.22
N GLU A 135 -8.24 -4.07 -14.91
CA GLU A 135 -7.23 -3.03 -14.66
C GLU A 135 -7.19 -2.59 -13.20
N THR A 136 -7.30 -3.54 -12.27
CA THR A 136 -7.36 -3.26 -10.82
C THR A 136 -6.25 -2.30 -10.36
N GLY A 137 -6.64 -1.29 -9.59
CA GLY A 137 -5.78 -0.18 -9.21
C GLY A 137 -6.40 1.17 -9.57
N VAL A 138 -5.60 2.23 -9.42
CA VAL A 138 -6.04 3.62 -9.60
C VAL A 138 -5.19 4.30 -10.65
N TRP A 139 -5.85 5.13 -11.46
CA TRP A 139 -5.35 5.64 -12.73
C TRP A 139 -5.61 7.14 -12.89
N VAL A 140 -4.73 7.81 -13.61
CA VAL A 140 -4.88 9.20 -14.06
C VAL A 140 -4.83 9.19 -15.58
N GLY A 141 -5.99 9.35 -16.22
CA GLY A 141 -6.13 8.97 -17.63
C GLY A 141 -5.78 7.49 -17.81
N ASP A 142 -4.86 7.18 -18.72
CA ASP A 142 -4.36 5.82 -18.96
C ASP A 142 -3.09 5.47 -18.17
N ARG A 143 -2.67 6.31 -17.22
CA ARG A 143 -1.45 6.10 -16.42
C ARG A 143 -1.77 5.58 -15.02
N LYS A 144 -1.18 4.45 -14.61
CA LYS A 144 -1.41 3.88 -13.28
C LYS A 144 -0.64 4.66 -12.20
N ILE A 145 -1.36 5.21 -11.21
CA ILE A 145 -0.77 5.87 -10.04
C ILE A 145 -0.71 4.95 -8.81
N GLY A 146 -1.54 3.90 -8.77
CA GLY A 146 -1.57 2.97 -7.64
C GLY A 146 -1.95 1.55 -8.05
N ALA A 147 -1.26 0.57 -7.47
CA ALA A 147 -1.52 -0.84 -7.67
C ALA A 147 -2.21 -1.44 -6.44
N ILE A 148 -3.08 -2.44 -6.67
CA ILE A 148 -3.66 -3.26 -5.61
C ILE A 148 -3.39 -4.72 -5.91
N GLY A 149 -2.86 -5.42 -4.92
CA GLY A 149 -2.67 -6.86 -4.96
C GLY A 149 -2.88 -7.41 -3.56
N VAL A 150 -4.00 -8.08 -3.35
CA VAL A 150 -4.41 -8.62 -2.05
C VAL A 150 -4.42 -10.14 -2.08
N ARG A 151 -4.19 -10.76 -0.93
CA ARG A 151 -4.51 -12.16 -0.67
C ARG A 151 -5.55 -12.22 0.44
N ILE A 152 -6.55 -13.06 0.29
CA ILE A 152 -7.55 -13.31 1.32
C ILE A 152 -7.51 -14.80 1.62
N SER A 153 -7.15 -15.15 2.86
CA SER A 153 -7.07 -16.53 3.32
C SER A 153 -7.84 -16.66 4.62
N SER A 154 -8.75 -17.63 4.71
CA SER A 154 -9.63 -17.79 5.89
C SER A 154 -10.34 -16.48 6.29
N GLY A 155 -10.71 -15.64 5.32
CA GLY A 155 -11.35 -14.35 5.56
C GLY A 155 -10.46 -13.24 6.13
N ILE A 156 -9.15 -13.49 6.33
CA ILE A 156 -8.16 -12.49 6.75
C ILE A 156 -7.40 -11.99 5.52
N THR A 157 -7.19 -10.69 5.42
CA THR A 157 -6.43 -10.06 4.32
C THR A 157 -4.93 -10.06 4.59
N SER A 158 -4.14 -10.10 3.53
CA SER A 158 -2.72 -9.74 3.51
C SER A 158 -2.36 -9.09 2.18
N HIS A 159 -1.16 -8.53 2.09
CA HIS A 159 -0.77 -7.55 1.07
C HIS A 159 -1.75 -6.37 1.09
N GLY A 160 -1.96 -5.66 -0.02
CA GLY A 160 -2.74 -4.44 0.02
C GLY A 160 -2.55 -3.56 -1.21
N LEU A 161 -2.23 -2.30 -0.96
CA LEU A 161 -2.04 -1.30 -2.00
C LEU A 161 -0.61 -0.74 -1.99
N ALA A 162 -0.20 -0.25 -3.14
CA ALA A 162 1.05 0.44 -3.38
C ALA A 162 0.76 1.69 -4.19
N PHE A 163 0.96 2.86 -3.59
CA PHE A 163 0.63 4.15 -4.19
C PHE A 163 1.90 4.93 -4.52
N ASN A 164 2.02 5.38 -5.78
CA ASN A 164 3.21 6.06 -6.28
C ASN A 164 3.18 7.52 -5.85
N VAL A 165 3.87 7.84 -4.76
CA VAL A 165 4.11 9.23 -4.36
C VAL A 165 5.15 9.84 -5.29
N ASP A 166 6.35 9.29 -5.25
CA ASP A 166 7.47 9.70 -6.10
C ASP A 166 8.56 8.60 -6.20
N PRO A 167 8.19 7.35 -6.53
CA PRO A 167 9.18 6.33 -6.81
C PRO A 167 9.94 6.69 -8.09
N ASP A 168 11.14 6.13 -8.24
CA ASP A 168 11.80 6.11 -9.53
C ASP A 168 10.98 5.26 -10.51
N LEU A 169 10.36 5.94 -11.48
CA LEU A 169 9.46 5.32 -12.46
C LEU A 169 10.22 4.50 -13.51
N ASP A 170 11.55 4.65 -13.62
CA ASP A 170 12.34 3.89 -14.59
C ASP A 170 12.37 2.40 -14.27
N TYR A 171 12.23 2.02 -12.98
CA TYR A 171 12.08 0.62 -12.60
C TYR A 171 10.84 -0.04 -13.23
N PHE A 172 9.77 0.71 -13.53
CA PHE A 172 8.61 0.13 -14.20
C PHE A 172 8.86 -0.18 -15.68
N LYS A 173 9.89 0.41 -16.31
CA LYS A 173 10.27 0.11 -17.71
C LYS A 173 10.83 -1.30 -17.87
N HIS A 174 11.24 -1.93 -16.78
CA HIS A 174 11.74 -3.31 -16.77
C HIS A 174 10.64 -4.37 -16.62
N ILE A 175 9.36 -3.96 -16.59
CA ILE A 175 8.22 -4.88 -16.47
C ILE A 175 7.09 -4.50 -17.42
N VAL A 176 6.26 -5.49 -17.79
CA VAL A 176 4.97 -5.27 -18.43
C VAL A 176 3.86 -5.44 -17.40
N PRO A 177 3.40 -4.37 -16.73
CA PRO A 177 2.41 -4.50 -15.67
C PRO A 177 1.05 -4.94 -16.23
N CYS A 178 0.52 -6.05 -15.71
CA CYS A 178 -0.78 -6.60 -16.07
C CYS A 178 -0.90 -7.08 -17.54
N GLY A 179 0.22 -7.33 -18.23
CA GLY A 179 0.24 -7.83 -19.61
C GLY A 179 -0.33 -6.88 -20.66
N ILE A 180 -0.49 -5.59 -20.34
CA ILE A 180 -0.97 -4.55 -21.27
C ILE A 180 0.20 -3.62 -21.55
N ALA A 181 0.80 -3.73 -22.74
CA ALA A 181 2.00 -2.99 -23.12
C ALA A 181 1.78 -1.47 -23.22
N ASP A 182 0.55 -1.03 -23.52
CA ASP A 182 0.25 0.39 -23.82
C ASP A 182 -0.10 1.24 -22.59
N LYS A 183 0.16 0.75 -21.38
CA LYS A 183 -0.23 1.43 -20.13
C LYS A 183 0.98 1.92 -19.35
N GLU A 184 1.10 3.24 -19.28
CA GLU A 184 2.13 3.92 -18.50
C GLU A 184 1.87 3.84 -16.99
N VAL A 185 2.91 4.13 -16.21
CA VAL A 185 2.80 4.43 -14.79
C VAL A 185 3.06 5.91 -14.52
N THR A 186 2.49 6.41 -13.43
CA THR A 186 2.71 7.79 -12.98
C THR A 186 2.87 7.84 -11.46
N SER A 187 3.13 9.04 -10.94
CA SER A 187 3.28 9.35 -9.53
C SER A 187 2.63 10.69 -9.20
N LEU A 188 2.35 10.95 -7.93
CA LEU A 188 1.88 12.27 -7.51
C LEU A 188 2.84 13.38 -7.94
N ARG A 189 4.16 13.18 -7.83
CA ARG A 189 5.15 14.19 -8.25
C ARG A 189 5.04 14.51 -9.75
N ARG A 190 4.85 13.49 -10.59
CA ARG A 190 4.69 13.67 -12.04
C ARG A 190 3.39 14.42 -12.36
N GLU A 191 2.26 14.05 -11.74
CA GLU A 191 0.95 14.63 -12.04
C GLU A 191 0.74 16.05 -11.48
N THR A 192 1.45 16.41 -10.40
CA THR A 192 1.33 17.74 -9.77
C THR A 192 2.33 18.77 -10.30
N GLY A 193 3.25 18.37 -11.19
CA GLY A 193 4.30 19.26 -11.68
C GLY A 193 5.34 19.66 -10.62
N MET A 194 5.30 19.07 -9.41
CA MET A 194 6.27 19.31 -8.33
C MET A 194 7.71 18.87 -8.70
N GLY A 195 7.89 18.23 -9.87
CA GLY A 195 9.20 17.92 -10.45
C GLY A 195 10.07 19.14 -10.77
N ALA A 196 9.49 20.29 -11.12
CA ALA A 196 10.26 21.46 -11.57
C ALA A 196 10.78 22.38 -10.43
N LEU A 197 10.19 22.31 -9.22
CA LEU A 197 10.49 23.24 -8.13
C LEU A 197 11.38 22.66 -7.01
N ILE A 198 11.62 21.34 -6.99
CA ILE A 198 12.28 20.67 -5.86
C ILE A 198 13.56 19.97 -6.32
N PHE A 199 14.56 20.78 -6.66
CA PHE A 199 15.99 20.38 -6.72
C PHE A 199 16.82 21.15 -5.69
N HIS A 200 16.30 21.34 -4.47
CA HIS A 200 17.09 21.90 -3.36
C HIS A 200 16.74 21.19 -2.03
N GLY A 201 17.57 20.21 -1.64
CA GLY A 201 17.73 19.81 -0.23
C GLY A 201 16.92 18.59 0.27
N ASN A 202 17.64 17.53 0.63
CA ASN A 202 17.19 16.19 1.08
C ASN A 202 16.28 16.16 2.35
N LYS A 203 16.05 17.30 3.03
CA LYS A 203 15.23 17.36 4.27
C LYS A 203 13.75 17.71 4.02
N ALA A 204 13.46 18.62 3.09
CA ALA A 204 12.08 19.03 2.78
C ALA A 204 11.28 17.84 2.20
N TYR A 205 11.93 17.09 1.31
CA TYR A 205 11.35 15.93 0.65
C TYR A 205 10.96 14.79 1.62
N LYS A 206 11.81 14.47 2.61
CA LYS A 206 11.48 13.46 3.65
C LYS A 206 10.24 13.85 4.47
N LYS A 207 10.06 15.14 4.75
CA LYS A 207 8.90 15.66 5.49
C LYS A 207 7.62 15.53 4.65
N GLU A 208 7.69 15.80 3.36
CA GLU A 208 6.57 15.70 2.43
C GLU A 208 6.12 14.25 2.21
N LEU A 209 7.06 13.32 2.02
CA LEU A 209 6.74 11.90 1.93
C LEU A 209 6.13 11.36 3.24
N HIS A 210 6.68 11.75 4.39
CA HIS A 210 6.10 11.40 5.68
C HIS A 210 4.67 11.93 5.84
N MET A 211 4.42 13.14 5.33
CA MET A 211 3.08 13.75 5.31
C MET A 211 2.13 12.96 4.42
N LEU A 212 2.57 12.57 3.22
CA LEU A 212 1.80 11.78 2.26
C LEU A 212 1.39 10.42 2.84
N ASN A 213 2.36 9.69 3.40
CA ASN A 213 2.08 8.40 4.02
C ASN A 213 1.17 8.57 5.27
N SER A 214 1.36 9.63 6.05
CA SER A 214 0.49 9.94 7.19
C SER A 214 -0.95 10.29 6.77
N LYS A 215 -1.14 11.00 5.65
CA LYS A 215 -2.48 11.24 5.08
C LYS A 215 -3.11 9.95 4.58
N ALA A 216 -2.35 9.11 3.88
CA ALA A 216 -2.81 7.80 3.40
C ALA A 216 -3.33 6.92 4.55
N ILE A 217 -2.57 6.84 5.65
CA ILE A 217 -2.98 6.17 6.88
C ILE A 217 -4.28 6.77 7.42
N ARG A 218 -4.37 8.10 7.55
CA ARG A 218 -5.57 8.78 8.06
C ARG A 218 -6.81 8.45 7.24
N ILE A 219 -6.70 8.40 5.90
CA ILE A 219 -7.81 8.03 5.00
C ILE A 219 -8.24 6.59 5.27
N LEU A 220 -7.31 5.62 5.31
CA LEU A 220 -7.64 4.22 5.60
C LEU A 220 -8.25 4.03 6.98
N THR A 221 -7.70 4.68 8.01
CA THR A 221 -8.28 4.64 9.36
C THR A 221 -9.68 5.25 9.37
N SER A 222 -9.89 6.38 8.70
CA SER A 222 -11.21 7.01 8.62
C SER A 222 -12.22 6.09 7.93
N LEU A 223 -11.84 5.47 6.80
CA LEU A 223 -12.69 4.51 6.10
C LEU A 223 -13.01 3.31 7.00
N TYR A 224 -12.02 2.72 7.67
CA TYR A 224 -12.21 1.62 8.62
C TYR A 224 -13.19 1.98 9.73
N ARG A 225 -13.08 3.18 10.29
CA ARG A 225 -13.98 3.70 11.33
C ARG A 225 -15.41 3.86 10.84
N THR A 226 -15.61 4.42 9.65
CA THR A 226 -16.95 4.50 9.05
C THR A 226 -17.58 3.12 8.93
N PHE A 227 -16.81 2.09 8.53
CA PHE A 227 -17.33 0.73 8.40
C PHE A 227 -17.66 0.04 9.73
N THR A 228 -16.87 0.29 10.76
CA THR A 228 -17.11 -0.28 12.10
C THR A 228 -18.25 0.44 12.82
N ALA A 229 -18.37 1.77 12.66
CA ALA A 229 -19.44 2.57 13.23
C ALA A 229 -20.82 2.24 12.63
N LEU A 230 -20.90 1.97 11.32
CA LEU A 230 -22.13 1.53 10.65
C LEU A 230 -22.70 0.20 11.18
N ARG A 231 -21.96 -0.53 12.02
CA ARG A 231 -22.41 -1.75 12.70
C ARG A 231 -22.64 -1.58 14.21
N GLY A 232 -22.68 -0.35 14.72
CA GLY A 232 -23.26 -0.04 16.03
C GLY A 232 -22.36 -0.20 17.25
N PHE A 233 -21.03 -0.08 17.14
CA PHE A 233 -20.14 -0.15 18.31
C PHE A 233 -19.03 0.92 18.29
N GLY A 234 -18.89 1.63 19.42
CA GLY A 234 -18.15 2.88 19.56
C GLY A 234 -16.64 2.78 19.40
N THR A 235 -16.06 3.78 18.72
CA THR A 235 -14.63 4.01 18.61
C THR A 235 -14.20 4.97 19.72
N LEU A 236 -13.25 4.57 20.59
CA LEU A 236 -12.63 5.50 21.54
C LEU A 236 -11.45 6.19 20.85
N MET A 237 -11.57 7.51 20.63
CA MET A 237 -10.48 8.36 20.13
C MET A 237 -9.71 8.99 21.28
N SER A 238 -8.39 9.11 21.14
CA SER A 238 -7.64 10.19 21.78
C SER A 238 -6.80 10.94 20.74
N ASP A 239 -7.10 12.23 20.55
CA ASP A 239 -6.51 13.13 19.54
C ASP A 239 -5.11 13.66 19.89
N SER A 240 -4.32 12.92 20.69
CA SER A 240 -3.05 13.43 21.24
C SER A 240 -1.82 13.31 20.30
N TRP A 241 -2.02 12.86 19.05
CA TRP A 241 -0.98 12.16 18.26
C TRP A 241 0.01 13.00 17.42
N LEU A 242 0.09 14.33 17.59
CA LEU A 242 1.00 15.19 16.79
C LEU A 242 2.39 15.44 17.40
N LYS A 243 2.72 14.88 18.57
CA LYS A 243 4.03 15.10 19.21
C LYS A 243 4.63 13.83 19.81
N LYS A 244 5.50 13.13 19.06
CA LYS A 244 6.90 12.80 19.45
C LYS A 244 7.49 11.58 18.72
N ARG A 245 8.79 11.74 18.45
CA ARG A 245 9.89 10.76 18.38
C ARG A 245 10.15 9.98 17.08
N THR A 246 11.25 10.40 16.46
CA THR A 246 12.13 9.67 15.56
C THR A 246 13.07 8.77 16.38
N GLY A 247 13.20 7.49 16.01
CA GLY A 247 14.31 6.62 16.42
C GLY A 247 13.89 5.17 16.61
N ALA A 248 14.38 4.30 15.72
CA ALA A 248 14.46 2.84 15.82
C ALA A 248 13.19 2.05 16.26
N LEU A 249 12.62 1.30 15.31
CA LEU A 249 11.68 0.17 15.50
C LEU A 249 10.38 0.38 16.31
N ASP A 250 10.12 1.56 16.87
CA ASP A 250 9.01 1.73 17.80
C ASP A 250 8.02 2.81 17.33
N GLY A 251 6.75 2.42 17.22
CA GLY A 251 5.69 3.27 16.68
C GLY A 251 4.38 2.51 16.45
N ARG A 252 3.92 1.78 17.46
CA ARG A 252 2.58 1.19 17.49
C ARG A 252 1.54 2.25 17.83
N ILE A 253 0.47 2.32 17.05
CA ILE A 253 -0.66 3.22 17.30
C ILE A 253 -1.92 2.37 17.36
N ILE A 254 -2.61 2.32 18.49
CA ILE A 254 -3.94 1.69 18.58
C ILE A 254 -4.98 2.76 18.23
N LEU A 255 -5.78 2.56 17.18
CA LEU A 255 -6.79 3.51 16.66
C LEU A 255 -8.22 2.98 16.66
#